data_AF-A0A9D5YPZ9-F1
#
_entry.id   AF-A0A9D5YPZ9-F1
#
_cell.length_a   1.000
_cell.length_b   1.000
_cell.length_c   1.000
_cell.angle_alpha   90.00
_cell.angle_beta   90.00
_cell.angle_gamma   90.00
#
_symmetry.space_group_name_H-M   'P 1'
#
loop_
_entity.id
_entity.type
_entity.pdbx_description
1 polymer ?
#
loop_
_entity_poly.entity_id
_entity_poly.type
_entity_poly.pdbx_seq_one_letter_code
_entity_poly.pdbx_strand_id
1 'polypeptide(L)'
;CFNNEINMLEYYHNSSFLEHGGAPDKAVRNAFVYVIDQYLKNNGKYNKTEAKIGFQDVADSLILVSNSFSTITSYENQTKKSITNKFIQDAMTELLRQQLEVYLIENKAMAEKIAEQVLINKRSRETAERTRVNIKKKLTGTIDITNRINKFVDCRTKDTSIREIYIVEGDSALGSCKLSRNAEFQAIMPVRGKILNCLKAGYDKIFKSEIITDLVKVLGCGVEIAHSKSKDLNTFDLDLLRWNKVIICTDADVDGFQIRTLILTMIYVLMPTLIEAGKVYIAETPLFEITCGKDTFFAYNEREKQEILAKIEGKKYTIQRSKGLGENDPEMMSLTTMNPETRRLIKVTAEEAQKTADMFELLLGDNLQGRKDFIAESGHLYLDMTDVS
;
A
#
# COMPACT_ATOMS: atom_id res chain seq x y z
N CYS A 1 3.82 37.68 -14.55
CA CYS A 1 2.54 37.54 -13.82
C CYS A 1 2.23 36.05 -13.64
N PHE A 2 1.30 35.72 -12.74
CA PHE A 2 0.86 34.33 -12.53
C PHE A 2 -0.56 34.14 -13.06
N ASN A 3 -0.81 33.03 -13.76
CA ASN A 3 -2.10 32.69 -14.35
C ASN A 3 -2.28 31.16 -14.31
N ASN A 4 -3.50 30.70 -14.07
CA ASN A 4 -3.80 29.27 -13.85
C ASN A 4 -4.18 28.52 -15.13
N GLU A 5 -4.46 29.23 -16.22
CA GLU A 5 -4.95 28.67 -17.48
C GLU A 5 -3.88 28.72 -18.57
N ILE A 6 -3.07 29.79 -18.56
CA ILE A 6 -2.07 30.06 -19.60
C ILE A 6 -0.72 30.33 -18.93
N ASN A 7 0.33 29.69 -19.43
CA ASN A 7 1.71 30.02 -19.13
C ASN A 7 2.44 30.44 -20.41
N MET A 8 3.49 31.25 -20.27
CA MET A 8 4.28 31.72 -21.39
C MET A 8 5.63 32.20 -20.89
N LEU A 9 6.73 31.68 -21.45
CA LEU A 9 8.07 32.11 -21.11
C LEU A 9 8.78 32.55 -22.39
N GLU A 10 9.04 33.85 -22.51
CA GLU A 10 9.77 34.41 -23.64
C GLU A 10 11.01 35.15 -23.18
N TYR A 11 12.13 34.80 -23.80
CA TYR A 11 13.43 35.38 -23.50
C TYR A 11 13.97 36.07 -24.73
N TYR A 12 14.44 37.30 -24.53
CA TYR A 12 15.02 38.14 -25.56
C TYR A 12 16.39 38.64 -25.11
N HIS A 13 17.28 38.81 -26.07
CA HIS A 13 18.55 39.46 -25.86
C HIS A 13 18.83 40.42 -27.00
N ASN A 14 19.11 41.69 -26.66
CA ASN A 14 19.21 42.79 -27.62
C ASN A 14 18.00 42.78 -28.60
N SER A 15 16.79 42.60 -28.04
CA SER A 15 15.53 42.52 -28.78
C SER A 15 15.39 41.33 -29.75
N SER A 16 16.31 40.37 -29.71
CA SER A 16 16.26 39.16 -30.51
C SER A 16 15.74 37.99 -29.68
N PHE A 17 14.78 37.24 -30.21
CA PHE A 17 14.17 36.11 -29.50
C PHE A 17 15.16 34.96 -29.32
N LEU A 18 15.23 34.42 -28.09
CA LEU A 18 16.08 33.32 -27.71
C LEU A 18 15.26 32.03 -27.64
N GLU A 19 15.11 31.36 -28.78
CA GLU A 19 14.32 30.12 -28.90
C GLU A 19 14.79 29.00 -27.96
N HIS A 20 16.09 28.95 -27.65
CA HIS A 20 16.66 27.95 -26.74
C HIS A 20 17.02 28.54 -25.37
N GLY A 21 16.59 29.77 -25.07
CA GLY A 21 16.86 30.46 -23.83
C GLY A 21 18.35 30.79 -23.63
N GLY A 22 18.95 30.26 -22.57
CA GLY A 22 20.34 30.52 -22.22
C GLY A 22 20.49 31.20 -20.87
N ALA A 23 21.41 32.16 -20.75
CA ALA A 23 21.71 32.87 -19.51
C ALA A 23 20.46 33.53 -18.86
N PRO A 24 19.58 34.24 -19.60
CA PRO A 24 18.35 34.81 -19.03
C PRO A 24 17.37 33.76 -18.48
N ASP A 25 17.16 32.66 -19.21
CA ASP A 25 16.31 31.55 -18.75
C ASP A 25 16.85 30.92 -17.48
N LYS A 26 18.17 30.63 -17.44
CA LYS A 26 18.83 30.10 -16.23
C LYS A 26 18.70 31.04 -15.04
N ALA A 27 18.82 32.35 -15.26
CA ALA A 27 18.67 33.35 -14.22
C ALA A 27 17.26 33.35 -13.62
N VAL A 28 16.24 33.35 -14.47
CA VAL A 28 14.83 33.27 -14.07
C VAL A 28 14.55 31.98 -13.30
N ARG A 29 14.99 30.83 -13.82
CA ARG A 29 14.83 29.53 -13.14
C ARG A 29 15.38 29.54 -11.73
N ASN A 30 16.60 30.04 -11.57
CA ASN A 30 17.28 30.06 -10.27
C ASN A 30 16.70 31.08 -9.31
N ALA A 31 16.29 32.26 -9.80
CA ALA A 31 15.73 33.31 -8.96
C ALA A 31 14.34 32.93 -8.44
N PHE A 32 13.43 32.55 -9.33
CA PHE A 32 12.05 32.24 -8.97
C PHE A 32 11.94 31.03 -8.04
N VAL A 33 12.65 29.94 -8.35
CA VAL A 33 12.65 28.76 -7.46
C VAL A 33 13.20 29.12 -6.09
N TYR A 34 14.30 29.88 -6.03
CA TYR A 34 14.90 30.26 -4.76
C TYR A 34 13.95 31.08 -3.89
N VAL A 35 13.39 32.16 -4.44
CA VAL A 35 12.56 33.10 -3.67
C VAL A 35 11.24 32.45 -3.22
N ILE A 36 10.57 31.71 -4.11
CA ILE A 36 9.30 31.05 -3.77
C ILE A 36 9.53 29.91 -2.76
N ASP A 37 10.61 29.11 -2.92
CA ASP A 37 10.95 28.06 -1.97
C ASP A 37 11.28 28.62 -0.57
N GLN A 38 12.00 29.74 -0.50
CA GLN A 38 12.26 30.44 0.76
C GLN A 38 10.97 30.95 1.40
N TYR A 39 10.08 31.56 0.61
CA TYR A 39 8.77 32.00 1.10
C TYR A 39 7.94 30.84 1.67
N LEU A 40 7.89 29.69 0.97
CA LEU A 40 7.19 28.49 1.42
C LEU A 40 7.77 27.93 2.73
N LYS A 41 9.10 27.88 2.84
CA LYS A 41 9.80 27.41 4.05
C LYS A 41 9.55 28.32 5.25
N ASN A 42 9.71 29.62 5.09
CA ASN A 42 9.57 30.59 6.16
C ASN A 42 8.14 30.65 6.72
N ASN A 43 7.14 30.33 5.88
CA ASN A 43 5.73 30.26 6.28
C ASN A 43 5.27 28.84 6.64
N GLY A 44 6.17 27.85 6.73
CA GLY A 44 5.82 26.49 7.13
C GLY A 44 4.80 25.79 6.22
N LYS A 45 4.75 26.15 4.93
CA LYS A 45 3.75 25.65 3.97
C LYS A 45 4.06 24.24 3.43
N TYR A 46 5.27 23.73 3.66
CA TYR A 46 5.66 22.35 3.31
C TYR A 46 5.24 21.35 4.39
N ASN A 47 4.83 20.16 3.97
CA ASN A 47 4.62 19.04 4.90
C ASN A 47 5.98 18.50 5.42
N LYS A 48 5.98 17.79 6.57
CA LYS A 48 7.17 17.38 7.34
C LYS A 48 8.23 16.52 6.62
N THR A 49 8.05 16.17 5.35
CA THR A 49 8.98 15.38 4.53
C THR A 49 8.89 15.76 3.04
N GLU A 50 8.28 16.89 2.72
CA GLU A 50 8.00 17.28 1.35
C GLU A 50 9.27 17.80 0.64
N ALA A 51 9.53 17.30 -0.57
CA ALA A 51 10.64 17.78 -1.39
C ALA A 51 10.44 19.26 -1.78
N LYS A 52 11.54 19.99 -2.04
CA LYS A 52 11.44 21.37 -2.53
C LYS A 52 10.79 21.43 -3.91
N ILE A 53 10.16 22.56 -4.23
CA ILE A 53 9.64 22.86 -5.57
C ILE A 53 10.76 22.85 -6.63
N GLY A 54 10.40 22.46 -7.85
CA GLY A 54 11.19 22.65 -9.06
C GLY A 54 10.71 23.85 -9.87
N PHE A 55 11.44 24.22 -10.93
CA PHE A 55 11.02 25.33 -11.78
C PHE A 55 9.74 25.04 -12.56
N GLN A 56 9.50 23.79 -12.96
CA GLN A 56 8.25 23.43 -13.67
C GLN A 56 7.00 23.75 -12.85
N ASP A 57 7.07 23.53 -11.52
CA ASP A 57 5.96 23.83 -10.61
C ASP A 57 5.61 25.33 -10.61
N VAL A 58 6.61 26.19 -10.83
CA VAL A 58 6.46 27.64 -10.99
C VAL A 58 6.03 27.99 -12.42
N ALA A 59 6.71 27.43 -13.41
CA ALA A 59 6.55 27.71 -14.83
C ALA A 59 5.15 27.40 -15.33
N ASP A 60 4.51 26.33 -14.81
CA ASP A 60 3.15 25.93 -15.18
C ASP A 60 2.11 27.04 -14.98
N SER A 61 2.41 28.01 -14.12
CA SER A 61 1.55 29.16 -13.84
C SER A 61 2.21 30.51 -14.12
N LEU A 62 3.37 30.55 -14.79
CA LEU A 62 4.15 31.77 -15.00
C LEU A 62 4.00 32.30 -16.42
N ILE A 63 3.64 33.58 -16.53
CA ILE A 63 3.76 34.38 -17.75
C ILE A 63 4.89 35.38 -17.54
N LEU A 64 5.98 35.23 -18.30
CA LEU A 64 7.18 36.06 -18.21
C LEU A 64 7.71 36.40 -19.60
N VAL A 65 7.96 37.68 -19.82
CA VAL A 65 8.72 38.19 -20.95
C VAL A 65 9.93 38.91 -20.39
N SER A 66 11.13 38.53 -20.83
CA SER A 66 12.38 39.13 -20.37
C SER A 66 13.21 39.56 -21.56
N ASN A 67 13.69 40.81 -21.58
CA ASN A 67 14.65 41.28 -22.58
C ASN A 67 15.91 41.81 -21.88
N SER A 68 17.05 41.22 -22.21
CA SER A 68 18.35 41.58 -21.66
C SER A 68 19.18 42.34 -22.69
N PHE A 69 19.93 43.37 -22.28
CA PHE A 69 20.78 44.13 -23.19
C PHE A 69 22.25 44.02 -22.78
N SER A 70 23.13 43.77 -23.75
CA SER A 70 24.58 43.78 -23.54
C SER A 70 25.32 44.13 -24.83
N THR A 71 26.39 44.91 -24.69
CA THR A 71 27.35 45.20 -25.76
C THR A 71 28.37 44.08 -25.96
N ILE A 72 28.50 43.16 -24.99
CA ILE A 72 29.41 42.00 -25.00
C ILE A 72 28.57 40.73 -24.91
N THR A 73 28.45 40.00 -26.03
CA THR A 73 27.54 38.85 -26.14
C THR A 73 28.26 37.60 -26.64
N SER A 74 28.15 36.51 -25.90
CA SER A 74 28.62 35.18 -26.31
C SER A 74 27.40 34.32 -26.64
N TYR A 75 27.23 34.03 -27.92
CA TYR A 75 26.19 33.11 -28.40
C TYR A 75 26.72 31.68 -28.39
N GLU A 76 25.85 30.73 -28.05
CA GLU A 76 26.23 29.32 -27.94
C GLU A 76 26.54 28.70 -29.32
N ASN A 77 25.80 29.12 -30.35
CA ASN A 77 25.88 28.61 -31.71
C ASN A 77 25.74 29.75 -32.74
N GLN A 78 26.14 29.49 -33.99
CA GLN A 78 26.07 30.44 -35.10
C GLN A 78 24.65 31.00 -35.34
N THR A 79 23.61 30.25 -34.98
CA THR A 79 22.20 30.64 -35.12
C THR A 79 21.75 31.74 -34.15
N LYS A 80 22.57 32.12 -33.15
CA LYS A 80 22.29 33.19 -32.17
C LYS A 80 20.98 33.02 -31.38
N LYS A 81 20.51 31.78 -31.19
CA LYS A 81 19.25 31.44 -30.50
C LYS A 81 19.39 31.17 -28.99
N SER A 82 20.61 31.24 -28.45
CA SER A 82 20.94 31.08 -27.03
C SER A 82 22.20 31.87 -26.70
N ILE A 83 22.25 32.47 -25.49
CA ILE A 83 23.44 33.14 -24.95
C ILE A 83 23.99 32.43 -23.72
N THR A 84 25.30 32.39 -23.58
CA THR A 84 25.99 31.66 -22.48
C THR A 84 26.75 32.57 -21.52
N ASN A 85 26.56 33.89 -21.64
CA ASN A 85 27.30 34.86 -20.84
C ASN A 85 26.92 34.75 -19.35
N LYS A 86 27.89 34.27 -18.55
CA LYS A 86 27.74 34.07 -17.10
C LYS A 86 27.49 35.38 -16.34
N PHE A 87 28.11 36.48 -16.76
CA PHE A 87 27.88 37.77 -16.12
C PHE A 87 26.41 38.21 -16.22
N ILE A 88 25.81 38.05 -17.40
CA ILE A 88 24.39 38.34 -17.60
C ILE A 88 23.53 37.45 -16.70
N GLN A 89 23.85 36.15 -16.64
CA GLN A 89 23.12 35.22 -15.78
C GLN A 89 23.17 35.64 -14.31
N ASP A 90 24.36 35.93 -13.78
CA ASP A 90 24.57 36.24 -12.37
C ASP A 90 23.90 37.58 -12.01
N ALA A 91 24.11 38.62 -12.83
CA ALA A 91 23.51 39.94 -12.63
C ALA A 91 21.97 39.90 -12.70
N MET A 92 21.40 39.18 -13.68
CA MET A 92 19.95 39.01 -13.77
C MET A 92 19.39 38.20 -12.60
N THR A 93 20.11 37.17 -12.14
CA THR A 93 19.67 36.35 -11.00
C THR A 93 19.58 37.19 -9.73
N GLU A 94 20.59 38.01 -9.46
CA GLU A 94 20.62 38.90 -8.30
C GLU A 94 19.48 39.93 -8.34
N LEU A 95 19.33 40.61 -9.49
CA LEU A 95 18.25 41.59 -9.69
C LEU A 95 16.87 40.95 -9.47
N LEU A 96 16.61 39.81 -10.11
CA LEU A 96 15.32 39.13 -10.02
C LEU A 96 15.04 38.67 -8.59
N ARG A 97 16.04 38.16 -7.87
CA ARG A 97 15.87 37.76 -6.46
C ARG A 97 15.45 38.92 -5.60
N GLN A 98 16.22 40.01 -5.65
CA GLN A 98 15.93 41.21 -4.84
C GLN A 98 14.53 41.75 -5.12
N GLN A 99 14.17 41.89 -6.40
CA GLN A 99 12.86 42.44 -6.78
C GLN A 99 11.70 41.50 -6.41
N LEU A 100 11.87 40.18 -6.58
CA LEU A 100 10.85 39.21 -6.20
C LEU A 100 10.66 39.14 -4.68
N GLU A 101 11.74 39.20 -3.90
CA GLU A 101 11.67 39.23 -2.44
C GLU A 101 10.90 40.47 -1.95
N VAL A 102 11.25 41.65 -2.47
CA VAL A 102 10.53 42.89 -2.18
C VAL A 102 9.05 42.76 -2.56
N TYR A 103 8.76 42.29 -3.77
CA TYR A 103 7.38 42.15 -4.24
C TYR A 103 6.53 41.21 -3.36
N LEU A 104 7.06 40.04 -2.98
CA LEU A 104 6.33 39.08 -2.13
C LEU A 104 6.09 39.62 -0.71
N ILE A 105 7.03 40.43 -0.19
CA ILE A 105 6.89 41.09 1.12
C ILE A 105 5.80 42.18 1.06
N GLU A 106 5.83 43.02 0.02
CA GLU A 106 4.87 44.12 -0.16
C GLU A 106 3.46 43.61 -0.50
N ASN A 107 3.34 42.52 -1.25
CA ASN A 107 2.08 42.02 -1.79
C ASN A 107 1.67 40.68 -1.18
N LYS A 108 1.53 40.62 0.16
CA LYS A 108 1.25 39.37 0.90
C LYS A 108 0.08 38.54 0.36
N ALA A 109 -1.04 39.17 0.03
CA ALA A 109 -2.22 38.48 -0.49
C ALA A 109 -1.95 37.78 -1.84
N MET A 110 -1.13 38.41 -2.70
CA MET A 110 -0.72 37.81 -3.97
C MET A 110 0.35 36.74 -3.75
N ALA A 111 1.28 36.96 -2.83
CA ALA A 111 2.32 35.99 -2.47
C ALA A 111 1.72 34.67 -1.96
N GLU A 112 0.67 34.74 -1.14
CA GLU A 112 -0.05 33.55 -0.68
C GLU A 112 -0.73 32.79 -1.82
N LYS A 113 -1.45 33.48 -2.71
CA LYS A 113 -2.06 32.85 -3.89
C LYS A 113 -1.04 32.19 -4.81
N ILE A 114 0.10 32.83 -5.04
CA ILE A 114 1.19 32.26 -5.83
C ILE A 114 1.74 31.01 -5.17
N ALA A 115 2.01 31.07 -3.86
CA ALA A 115 2.55 29.95 -3.09
C ALA A 115 1.60 28.73 -3.12
N GLU A 116 0.30 28.95 -2.93
CA GLU A 116 -0.71 27.90 -2.99
C GLU A 116 -0.79 27.26 -4.38
N GLN A 117 -0.80 28.08 -5.43
CA GLN A 117 -0.86 27.58 -6.80
C GLN A 117 0.38 26.74 -7.16
N VAL A 118 1.57 27.20 -6.78
CA VAL A 118 2.82 26.46 -7.02
C VAL A 118 2.83 25.11 -6.28
N LEU A 119 2.28 25.06 -5.05
CA LEU A 119 2.14 23.80 -4.32
C LEU A 119 1.15 22.84 -4.98
N ILE A 120 0.04 23.35 -5.53
CA ILE A 120 -0.91 22.54 -6.30
C ILE A 120 -0.22 21.94 -7.53
N ASN A 121 0.50 22.75 -8.30
CA ASN A 121 1.24 22.29 -9.49
C ASN A 121 2.25 21.20 -9.12
N LYS A 122 3.04 21.43 -8.07
CA LYS A 122 4.01 20.45 -7.54
C LYS A 122 3.35 19.11 -7.22
N ARG A 123 2.27 19.13 -6.43
CA ARG A 123 1.57 17.92 -5.97
C ARG A 123 0.90 17.17 -7.12
N SER A 124 0.35 17.91 -8.09
CA SER A 124 -0.21 17.35 -9.32
C SER A 124 0.85 16.59 -10.12
N ARG A 125 2.01 17.22 -10.35
CA ARG A 125 3.16 16.60 -11.01
C ARG A 125 3.62 15.33 -10.30
N GLU A 126 3.86 15.41 -8.99
CA GLU A 126 4.36 14.27 -8.21
C GLU A 126 3.38 13.09 -8.25
N THR A 127 2.07 13.38 -8.20
CA THR A 127 1.02 12.36 -8.34
C THR A 127 1.07 11.72 -9.72
N ALA A 128 1.14 12.53 -10.79
CA ALA A 128 1.23 12.03 -12.17
C ALA A 128 2.49 11.18 -12.40
N GLU A 129 3.64 11.60 -11.88
CA GLU A 129 4.88 10.83 -11.93
C GLU A 129 4.77 9.50 -11.18
N ARG A 130 4.21 9.51 -9.96
CA ARG A 130 3.98 8.29 -9.17
C ARG A 130 3.06 7.33 -9.90
N THR A 131 1.93 7.81 -10.43
CA THR A 131 0.99 7.01 -11.20
C THR A 131 1.67 6.40 -12.44
N ARG A 132 2.46 7.18 -13.17
CA ARG A 132 3.20 6.70 -14.34
C ARG A 132 4.24 5.63 -13.97
N VAL A 133 4.98 5.83 -12.88
CA VAL A 133 5.94 4.84 -12.36
C VAL A 133 5.22 3.57 -11.92
N ASN A 134 4.08 3.69 -11.25
CA ASN A 134 3.27 2.55 -10.83
C ASN A 134 2.71 1.77 -12.03
N ILE A 135 2.20 2.45 -13.05
CA ILE A 135 1.79 1.82 -14.31
C ILE A 135 2.97 1.12 -14.97
N LYS A 136 4.14 1.77 -15.04
CA LYS A 136 5.35 1.15 -15.59
C LYS A 136 5.74 -0.09 -14.80
N LYS A 137 5.78 -0.04 -13.46
CA LYS A 137 6.03 -1.19 -12.59
C LYS A 137 5.02 -2.32 -12.82
N LYS A 138 3.73 -2.00 -13.01
CA LYS A 138 2.68 -2.96 -13.36
C LYS A 138 2.93 -3.62 -14.73
N LEU A 139 3.44 -2.87 -15.71
CA LEU A 139 3.67 -3.32 -17.09
C LEU A 139 5.01 -4.06 -17.30
N THR A 140 6.11 -3.64 -16.66
CA THR A 140 7.47 -4.17 -16.89
C THR A 140 7.83 -5.44 -16.12
N GLY A 141 6.85 -6.18 -15.59
CA GLY A 141 7.08 -7.58 -15.22
C GLY A 141 7.16 -7.85 -13.72
N THR A 142 5.99 -8.04 -13.15
CA THR A 142 5.77 -8.81 -11.92
C THR A 142 5.79 -10.32 -12.15
N ILE A 143 6.12 -10.77 -13.37
CA ILE A 143 5.94 -12.16 -13.81
C ILE A 143 7.07 -13.07 -13.28
N ASP A 144 8.25 -12.54 -12.99
CA ASP A 144 9.43 -13.38 -12.72
C ASP A 144 9.78 -13.52 -11.23
N ILE A 145 9.37 -12.58 -10.36
CA ILE A 145 9.71 -12.62 -8.92
C ILE A 145 8.73 -13.50 -8.13
N THR A 146 7.42 -13.45 -8.41
CA THR A 146 6.44 -14.30 -7.71
C THR A 146 6.52 -15.77 -8.11
N ASN A 147 6.89 -16.06 -9.36
CA ASN A 147 7.08 -17.45 -9.81
C ASN A 147 8.28 -18.14 -9.15
N ARG A 148 9.18 -17.38 -8.52
CA ARG A 148 10.29 -17.92 -7.71
C ARG A 148 9.90 -18.23 -6.27
N ILE A 149 8.73 -17.78 -5.82
CA ILE A 149 8.25 -18.03 -4.46
C ILE A 149 7.78 -19.47 -4.38
N ASN A 150 8.41 -20.22 -3.49
CA ASN A 150 8.21 -21.66 -3.42
C ASN A 150 6.75 -21.99 -3.05
N LYS A 151 6.11 -22.85 -3.84
CA LYS A 151 4.73 -23.34 -3.66
C LYS A 151 3.62 -22.28 -3.72
N PHE A 152 3.93 -21.03 -4.07
CA PHE A 152 2.90 -20.05 -4.41
C PHE A 152 2.16 -20.52 -5.67
N VAL A 153 0.83 -20.47 -5.64
CA VAL A 153 -0.03 -20.86 -6.76
C VAL A 153 -0.86 -19.65 -7.20
N ASP A 154 -0.43 -19.00 -8.28
CA ASP A 154 -1.12 -17.81 -8.81
C ASP A 154 -2.49 -18.16 -9.44
N CYS A 155 -3.32 -17.14 -9.67
CA CYS A 155 -4.53 -17.19 -10.48
C CYS A 155 -4.28 -16.68 -11.91
N ARG A 156 -5.21 -16.96 -12.82
CA ARG A 156 -5.07 -16.62 -14.25
C ARG A 156 -5.23 -15.13 -14.52
N THR A 157 -6.29 -14.52 -13.99
CA THR A 157 -6.57 -13.09 -14.21
C THR A 157 -5.49 -12.21 -13.59
N LYS A 158 -5.25 -11.05 -14.23
CA LYS A 158 -4.40 -9.98 -13.71
C LYS A 158 -5.19 -8.77 -13.23
N ASP A 159 -6.52 -8.81 -13.34
CA ASP A 159 -7.40 -7.76 -12.87
C ASP A 159 -7.45 -7.72 -11.33
N THR A 160 -6.79 -6.72 -10.74
CA THR A 160 -6.70 -6.53 -9.29
C THR A 160 -8.05 -6.28 -8.62
N SER A 161 -9.11 -5.96 -9.37
CA SER A 161 -10.44 -5.71 -8.81
C SER A 161 -11.16 -7.00 -8.37
N ILE A 162 -10.78 -8.14 -8.93
CA ILE A 162 -11.43 -9.44 -8.64
C ILE A 162 -10.50 -10.46 -8.00
N ARG A 163 -9.17 -10.25 -8.04
CA ARG A 163 -8.20 -11.21 -7.52
C ARG A 163 -8.29 -11.39 -6.02
N GLU A 164 -8.15 -12.62 -5.57
CA GLU A 164 -8.14 -12.98 -4.15
C GLU A 164 -6.92 -13.86 -3.86
N ILE A 165 -6.30 -13.68 -2.70
CA ILE A 165 -5.22 -14.54 -2.23
C ILE A 165 -5.66 -15.25 -0.94
N TYR A 166 -5.59 -16.57 -0.95
CA TYR A 166 -5.79 -17.40 0.23
C TYR A 166 -4.43 -17.74 0.86
N ILE A 167 -4.18 -17.30 2.08
CA ILE A 167 -3.02 -17.66 2.87
C ILE A 167 -3.40 -18.88 3.71
N VAL A 168 -2.79 -20.04 3.42
CA VAL A 168 -3.21 -21.33 3.97
C VAL A 168 -2.15 -21.95 4.88
N GLU A 169 -2.60 -22.71 5.88
CA GLU A 169 -1.72 -23.40 6.81
C GLU A 169 -1.10 -24.67 6.21
N GLY A 170 0.21 -24.60 5.95
CA GLY A 170 1.00 -25.75 5.54
C GLY A 170 0.72 -26.25 4.12
N ASP A 171 1.44 -27.32 3.77
CA ASP A 171 1.31 -27.99 2.48
C ASP A 171 0.06 -28.89 2.39
N SER A 172 -0.47 -29.29 3.55
CA SER A 172 -1.68 -30.12 3.65
C SER A 172 -2.89 -29.35 3.13
N ALA A 173 -3.14 -28.15 3.67
CA ALA A 173 -4.23 -27.29 3.22
C ALA A 173 -4.03 -26.79 1.77
N LEU A 174 -2.78 -26.64 1.30
CA LEU A 174 -2.48 -26.24 -0.07
C LEU A 174 -3.13 -27.17 -1.11
N GLY A 175 -3.08 -28.48 -0.90
CA GLY A 175 -3.64 -29.47 -1.81
C GLY A 175 -5.15 -29.29 -2.00
N SER A 176 -5.89 -29.36 -0.90
CA SER A 176 -7.35 -29.26 -0.88
C SER A 176 -7.84 -27.89 -1.33
N CYS A 177 -7.16 -26.81 -0.91
CA CYS A 177 -7.48 -25.46 -1.38
C CYS A 177 -7.23 -25.30 -2.89
N LYS A 178 -6.14 -25.87 -3.42
CA LYS A 178 -5.80 -25.76 -4.84
C LYS A 178 -6.82 -26.47 -5.73
N LEU A 179 -7.37 -27.59 -5.26
CA LEU A 179 -8.38 -28.34 -5.99
C LEU A 179 -9.77 -27.70 -5.90
N SER A 180 -10.09 -27.02 -4.80
CA SER A 180 -11.41 -26.42 -4.56
C SER A 180 -11.59 -25.00 -5.12
N ARG A 181 -10.50 -24.25 -5.31
CA ARG A 181 -10.53 -22.84 -5.73
C ARG A 181 -11.05 -22.65 -7.17
N ASN A 182 -11.59 -21.47 -7.44
CA ASN A 182 -11.68 -20.97 -8.80
C ASN A 182 -10.34 -20.36 -9.24
N ALA A 183 -9.57 -21.12 -10.04
CA ALA A 183 -8.24 -20.72 -10.51
C ALA A 183 -8.23 -19.46 -11.41
N GLU A 184 -9.38 -18.98 -11.86
CA GLU A 184 -9.48 -17.75 -12.65
C GLU A 184 -9.04 -16.53 -11.83
N PHE A 185 -9.50 -16.41 -10.57
CA PHE A 185 -9.24 -15.24 -9.73
C PHE A 185 -8.70 -15.53 -8.34
N GLN A 186 -8.67 -16.79 -7.89
CA GLN A 186 -8.20 -17.16 -6.55
C GLN A 186 -6.78 -17.74 -6.60
N ALA A 187 -5.85 -17.10 -5.91
CA ALA A 187 -4.48 -17.55 -5.69
C ALA A 187 -4.35 -18.20 -4.30
N ILE A 188 -3.31 -19.02 -4.10
CA ILE A 188 -3.00 -19.65 -2.82
C ILE A 188 -1.54 -19.45 -2.46
N MET A 189 -1.28 -19.07 -1.21
CA MET A 189 0.05 -18.96 -0.61
C MET A 189 0.11 -19.80 0.67
N PRO A 190 0.81 -20.95 0.67
CA PRO A 190 1.00 -21.73 1.88
C PRO A 190 2.02 -21.09 2.81
N VAL A 191 1.75 -21.09 4.12
CA VAL A 191 2.72 -20.74 5.16
C VAL A 191 3.18 -22.00 5.87
N ARG A 192 4.50 -22.16 6.04
CA ARG A 192 5.09 -23.38 6.62
C ARG A 192 5.62 -23.08 8.02
N GLY A 193 5.22 -23.88 9.01
CA GLY A 193 5.65 -23.70 10.39
C GLY A 193 5.10 -22.42 11.04
N LYS A 194 5.56 -22.13 12.26
CA LYS A 194 5.10 -20.96 13.01
C LYS A 194 5.75 -19.69 12.46
N ILE A 195 4.91 -18.71 12.11
CA ILE A 195 5.37 -17.42 11.62
C ILE A 195 6.08 -16.67 12.76
N LEU A 196 7.14 -15.94 12.42
CA LEU A 196 7.83 -15.09 13.38
C LEU A 196 6.87 -14.01 13.89
N ASN A 197 6.73 -13.90 15.22
CA ASN A 197 5.99 -12.81 15.83
C ASN A 197 6.71 -11.48 15.53
N CYS A 198 6.13 -10.70 14.61
CA CYS A 198 6.69 -9.44 14.14
C CYS A 198 6.64 -8.34 15.19
N LEU A 199 5.77 -8.44 16.19
CA LEU A 199 5.68 -7.45 17.26
C LEU A 199 6.91 -7.50 18.18
N LYS A 200 7.47 -8.70 18.41
CA LYS A 200 8.63 -8.92 19.29
C LYS A 200 9.97 -8.91 18.56
N ALA A 201 9.97 -8.85 17.24
CA ALA A 201 11.17 -9.02 16.44
C ALA A 201 11.60 -7.70 15.82
N GLY A 202 12.90 -7.39 15.90
CA GLY A 202 13.46 -6.26 15.13
C GLY A 202 13.37 -6.50 13.62
N TYR A 203 13.29 -5.42 12.85
CA TYR A 203 13.14 -5.46 11.39
C TYR A 203 14.19 -6.33 10.67
N ASP A 204 15.44 -6.32 11.13
CA ASP A 204 16.50 -7.17 10.55
C ASP A 204 16.19 -8.67 10.66
N LYS A 205 15.51 -9.10 11.72
CA LYS A 205 15.09 -10.50 11.90
C LYS A 205 13.83 -10.81 11.09
N ILE A 206 12.89 -9.86 11.05
CA ILE A 206 11.68 -9.95 10.23
C ILE A 206 12.05 -10.18 8.76
N PHE A 207 12.96 -9.37 8.21
CA PHE A 207 13.34 -9.45 6.80
C PHE A 207 14.32 -10.56 6.46
N LYS A 208 14.86 -11.27 7.46
CA LYS A 208 15.55 -12.55 7.25
C LYS A 208 14.59 -13.74 7.21
N SER A 209 13.34 -13.56 7.63
CA SER A 209 12.34 -14.63 7.54
C SER A 209 11.86 -14.79 6.11
N GLU A 210 12.16 -15.95 5.51
CA GLU A 210 11.70 -16.29 4.16
C GLU A 210 10.17 -16.22 4.05
N ILE A 211 9.44 -16.76 5.03
CA ILE A 211 7.97 -16.75 5.03
C ILE A 211 7.42 -15.32 4.96
N ILE A 212 7.95 -14.41 5.78
CA ILE A 212 7.49 -13.02 5.79
C ILE A 212 7.86 -12.32 4.48
N THR A 213 9.11 -12.47 4.02
CA THR A 213 9.54 -11.83 2.78
C THR A 213 8.79 -12.34 1.56
N ASP A 214 8.45 -13.63 1.52
CA ASP A 214 7.62 -14.23 0.49
C ASP A 214 6.19 -13.70 0.54
N LEU A 215 5.57 -13.63 1.72
CA LEU A 215 4.23 -13.03 1.88
C LEU A 215 4.21 -11.57 1.40
N VAL A 216 5.18 -10.76 1.82
CA VAL A 216 5.29 -9.35 1.37
C VAL A 216 5.46 -9.26 -0.15
N LYS A 217 6.29 -10.13 -0.75
CA LYS A 217 6.49 -10.19 -2.20
C LYS A 217 5.23 -10.64 -2.95
N VAL A 218 4.47 -11.60 -2.41
CA VAL A 218 3.20 -12.06 -2.99
C VAL A 218 2.16 -10.94 -2.95
N LEU A 219 2.01 -10.26 -1.81
CA LEU A 219 1.08 -9.14 -1.64
C LEU A 219 1.42 -7.97 -2.59
N GLY A 220 2.71 -7.65 -2.71
CA GLY A 220 3.23 -6.76 -3.75
C GLY A 220 3.11 -5.26 -3.47
N CYS A 221 2.48 -4.87 -2.37
CA CYS A 221 2.30 -3.47 -1.97
C CYS A 221 3.48 -2.87 -1.20
N GLY A 222 4.54 -3.63 -0.89
CA GLY A 222 5.65 -3.13 -0.07
C GLY A 222 5.33 -3.10 1.44
N VAL A 223 6.12 -2.36 2.21
CA VAL A 223 6.00 -2.27 3.69
C VAL A 223 6.07 -0.82 4.19
N GLU A 224 5.29 -0.51 5.23
CA GLU A 224 5.10 0.81 5.83
C GLU A 224 6.16 1.10 6.90
N ILE A 225 7.43 1.16 6.50
CA ILE A 225 8.54 1.40 7.44
C ILE A 225 9.27 2.68 7.08
N ALA A 226 9.45 3.56 8.06
CA ALA A 226 10.14 4.84 7.90
C ALA A 226 11.60 4.71 7.41
N HIS A 227 12.24 3.54 7.58
CA HIS A 227 13.62 3.26 7.21
C HIS A 227 13.83 1.81 6.73
N SER A 228 13.25 1.41 5.60
CA SER A 228 13.66 0.15 4.95
C SER A 228 15.08 0.28 4.40
N LYS A 229 16.06 -0.34 5.07
CA LYS A 229 17.44 -0.51 4.55
C LYS A 229 17.56 -1.70 3.58
N SER A 230 16.49 -2.48 3.39
CA SER A 230 16.48 -3.62 2.49
C SER A 230 16.28 -3.16 1.05
N LYS A 231 17.27 -3.42 0.18
CA LYS A 231 17.22 -3.05 -1.24
C LYS A 231 16.08 -3.73 -2.01
N ASP A 232 15.54 -4.84 -1.48
CA ASP A 232 14.55 -5.67 -2.17
C ASP A 232 13.09 -5.41 -1.76
N LEU A 233 12.86 -4.53 -0.76
CA LEU A 233 11.52 -4.24 -0.27
C LEU A 233 11.16 -2.78 -0.52
N ASN A 234 10.22 -2.60 -1.43
CA ASN A 234 9.68 -1.29 -1.80
C ASN A 234 8.97 -0.64 -0.60
N THR A 235 9.03 0.69 -0.56
CA THR A 235 8.12 1.53 0.25
C THR A 235 6.68 1.16 -0.04
N PHE A 236 5.84 1.13 0.99
CA PHE A 236 4.44 0.80 0.86
C PHE A 236 3.70 1.69 -0.15
N ASP A 237 2.89 1.06 -0.98
CA ASP A 237 1.96 1.69 -1.90
C ASP A 237 0.76 0.77 -2.11
N LEU A 238 -0.41 1.20 -1.64
CA LEU A 238 -1.66 0.46 -1.75
C LEU A 238 -2.05 0.22 -3.22
N ASP A 239 -1.70 1.13 -4.14
CA ASP A 239 -2.02 0.98 -5.57
C ASP A 239 -1.25 -0.17 -6.23
N LEU A 240 -0.19 -0.65 -5.59
CA LEU A 240 0.62 -1.80 -6.02
C LEU A 240 0.12 -3.13 -5.44
N LEU A 241 -0.86 -3.11 -4.54
CA LEU A 241 -1.50 -4.33 -4.02
C LEU A 241 -2.09 -5.13 -5.19
N ARG A 242 -1.77 -6.43 -5.24
CA ARG A 242 -2.17 -7.30 -6.36
C ARG A 242 -3.52 -7.98 -6.16
N TRP A 243 -4.12 -7.80 -4.99
CA TRP A 243 -5.25 -8.58 -4.51
C TRP A 243 -6.38 -7.65 -4.06
N ASN A 244 -7.59 -7.93 -4.51
CA ASN A 244 -8.78 -7.28 -3.97
C ASN A 244 -9.08 -7.74 -2.54
N LYS A 245 -8.84 -9.02 -2.25
CA LYS A 245 -8.99 -9.61 -0.90
C LYS A 245 -7.79 -10.46 -0.53
N VAL A 246 -7.32 -10.28 0.70
CA VAL A 246 -6.32 -11.11 1.38
C VAL A 246 -7.07 -11.94 2.41
N ILE A 247 -7.18 -13.24 2.18
CA ILE A 247 -8.01 -14.16 2.97
C ILE A 247 -7.09 -15.10 3.75
N ILE A 248 -7.18 -15.08 5.07
CA ILE A 248 -6.46 -15.99 5.95
C ILE A 248 -7.34 -17.23 6.17
N CYS A 249 -6.87 -18.39 5.74
CA CYS A 249 -7.59 -19.65 5.80
C CYS A 249 -6.75 -20.67 6.56
N THR A 250 -7.00 -20.79 7.86
CA THR A 250 -6.28 -21.68 8.79
C THR A 250 -7.23 -22.71 9.36
N ASP A 251 -6.69 -23.78 9.92
CA ASP A 251 -7.49 -24.77 10.61
C ASP A 251 -8.19 -24.18 11.85
N ALA A 252 -9.31 -24.78 12.23
CA ALA A 252 -10.09 -24.42 13.41
C ALA A 252 -9.54 -25.14 14.66
N ASP A 253 -8.23 -25.09 14.85
CA ASP A 253 -7.51 -25.69 15.96
C ASP A 253 -6.54 -24.69 16.61
N VAL A 254 -5.87 -25.12 17.68
CA VAL A 254 -4.97 -24.26 18.46
C VAL A 254 -3.78 -23.71 17.65
N ASP A 255 -3.24 -24.50 16.72
CA ASP A 255 -2.10 -24.09 15.91
C ASP A 255 -2.54 -23.15 14.78
N GLY A 256 -3.69 -23.41 14.15
CA GLY A 256 -4.30 -22.54 13.16
C GLY A 256 -4.71 -21.18 13.72
N PHE A 257 -5.30 -21.13 14.92
CA PHE A 257 -5.56 -19.87 15.61
C PHE A 257 -4.27 -19.08 15.92
N GLN A 258 -3.20 -19.78 16.28
CA GLN A 258 -1.90 -19.14 16.50
C GLN A 258 -1.33 -18.57 15.19
N ILE A 259 -1.33 -19.33 14.09
CA ILE A 259 -0.85 -18.87 12.78
C ILE A 259 -1.65 -17.70 12.28
N ARG A 260 -2.99 -17.76 12.38
CA ARG A 260 -3.90 -16.66 12.04
C ARG A 260 -3.52 -15.38 12.78
N THR A 261 -3.31 -15.48 14.09
CA THR A 261 -2.90 -14.35 14.93
C THR A 261 -1.55 -13.77 14.49
N LEU A 262 -0.57 -14.62 14.15
CA LEU A 262 0.75 -14.19 13.71
C LEU A 262 0.73 -13.53 12.31
N ILE A 263 -0.11 -14.01 11.39
CA ILE A 263 -0.32 -13.35 10.08
C ILE A 263 -0.95 -11.98 10.28
N LEU A 264 -1.99 -11.88 11.10
CA LEU A 264 -2.64 -10.61 11.42
C LEU A 264 -1.64 -9.62 12.04
N THR A 265 -0.78 -10.11 12.92
CA THR A 265 0.29 -9.30 13.54
C THR A 265 1.30 -8.82 12.51
N MET A 266 1.73 -9.69 11.58
CA MET A 266 2.61 -9.30 10.49
C MET A 266 1.98 -8.20 9.63
N ILE A 267 0.72 -8.35 9.26
CA ILE A 267 -0.02 -7.33 8.49
C ILE A 267 -0.12 -6.03 9.28
N TYR A 268 -0.50 -6.09 10.55
CA TYR A 268 -0.63 -4.93 11.43
C TYR A 268 0.70 -4.17 11.60
N VAL A 269 1.82 -4.89 11.75
CA VAL A 269 3.14 -4.27 11.97
C VAL A 269 3.74 -3.73 10.66
N LEU A 270 3.56 -4.43 9.53
CA LEU A 270 4.27 -4.12 8.29
C LEU A 270 3.44 -3.35 7.26
N MET A 271 2.11 -3.46 7.33
CA MET A 271 1.17 -2.93 6.32
C MET A 271 -0.23 -2.68 6.91
N PRO A 272 -0.33 -1.91 8.03
CA PRO A 272 -1.60 -1.67 8.73
C PRO A 272 -2.67 -1.07 7.80
N THR A 273 -2.28 -0.30 6.78
CA THR A 273 -3.21 0.29 5.81
C THR A 273 -4.05 -0.77 5.08
N LEU A 274 -3.60 -2.03 4.96
CA LEU A 274 -4.43 -3.09 4.37
C LEU A 274 -5.68 -3.42 5.20
N ILE A 275 -5.56 -3.33 6.53
CA ILE A 275 -6.68 -3.54 7.46
C ILE A 275 -7.62 -2.34 7.37
N GLU A 276 -7.08 -1.12 7.39
CA GLU A 276 -7.85 0.13 7.27
C GLU A 276 -8.63 0.21 5.94
N ALA A 277 -7.99 -0.20 4.84
CA ALA A 277 -8.62 -0.30 3.52
C ALA A 277 -9.62 -1.46 3.40
N GLY A 278 -9.79 -2.27 4.45
CA GLY A 278 -10.75 -3.38 4.49
C GLY A 278 -10.41 -4.50 3.50
N LYS A 279 -9.12 -4.77 3.29
CA LYS A 279 -8.63 -5.77 2.33
C LYS A 279 -8.37 -7.14 2.95
N VAL A 280 -8.39 -7.25 4.29
CA VAL A 280 -8.02 -8.45 5.04
C VAL A 280 -9.26 -9.16 5.57
N TYR A 281 -9.32 -10.48 5.38
CA TYR A 281 -10.46 -11.33 5.73
C TYR A 281 -9.96 -12.62 6.37
N ILE A 282 -10.80 -13.24 7.19
CA ILE A 282 -10.60 -14.59 7.73
C ILE A 282 -11.69 -15.47 7.13
N ALA A 283 -11.29 -16.61 6.55
CA ALA A 283 -12.24 -17.61 6.06
C ALA A 283 -12.79 -18.42 7.24
N GLU A 284 -14.11 -18.61 7.25
CA GLU A 284 -14.74 -19.59 8.14
C GLU A 284 -14.87 -20.92 7.39
N THR A 285 -14.55 -22.00 8.08
CA THR A 285 -14.62 -23.37 7.57
C THR A 285 -15.69 -24.14 8.35
N PRO A 286 -16.48 -25.00 7.70
CA PRO A 286 -17.49 -25.78 8.40
C PRO A 286 -16.82 -26.82 9.30
N LEU A 287 -17.31 -26.94 10.54
CA LEU A 287 -16.86 -27.96 11.50
C LEU A 287 -17.53 -29.31 11.24
N PHE A 288 -18.76 -29.29 10.70
CA PHE A 288 -19.53 -30.50 10.45
C PHE A 288 -20.17 -30.49 9.06
N GLU A 289 -20.11 -31.65 8.41
CA GLU A 289 -20.90 -31.99 7.24
C GLU A 289 -21.98 -33.01 7.63
N ILE A 290 -23.23 -32.68 7.34
CA ILE A 290 -24.39 -33.48 7.72
C ILE A 290 -25.12 -33.88 6.44
N THR A 291 -25.10 -35.17 6.10
CA THR A 291 -25.76 -35.70 4.91
C THR A 291 -27.06 -36.38 5.30
N CYS A 292 -28.18 -35.98 4.70
CA CYS A 292 -29.49 -36.59 4.90
C CYS A 292 -30.13 -36.93 3.55
N GLY A 293 -30.04 -38.20 3.14
CA GLY A 293 -30.53 -38.64 1.83
C GLY A 293 -29.72 -38.02 0.69
N LYS A 294 -30.30 -37.04 -0.02
CA LYS A 294 -29.64 -36.30 -1.12
C LYS A 294 -29.17 -34.90 -0.71
N ASP A 295 -29.58 -34.44 0.47
CA ASP A 295 -29.27 -33.09 0.93
C ASP A 295 -28.01 -33.12 1.81
N THR A 296 -27.11 -32.17 1.60
CA THR A 296 -25.92 -31.96 2.42
C THR A 296 -26.00 -30.60 3.09
N PHE A 297 -25.80 -30.57 4.40
CA PHE A 297 -25.82 -29.37 5.23
C PHE A 297 -24.46 -29.17 5.89
N PHE A 298 -24.08 -27.91 6.12
CA PHE A 298 -22.81 -27.56 6.75
C PHE A 298 -23.05 -26.71 7.99
N ALA A 299 -22.42 -27.10 9.11
CA ALA A 299 -22.50 -26.37 10.36
C ALA A 299 -21.13 -25.81 10.74
N TYR A 300 -21.08 -24.53 11.11
CA TYR A 300 -19.84 -23.83 11.48
C TYR A 300 -19.57 -23.81 12.98
N ASN A 301 -20.55 -24.21 13.78
CA ASN A 301 -20.46 -24.33 15.24
C ASN A 301 -21.44 -25.40 15.73
N GLU A 302 -21.31 -25.79 17.00
CA GLU A 302 -22.16 -26.83 17.59
C GLU A 302 -23.64 -26.41 17.62
N ARG A 303 -23.93 -25.12 17.83
CA ARG A 303 -25.30 -24.61 17.80
C ARG A 303 -25.96 -24.79 16.44
N GLU A 304 -25.30 -24.39 15.35
CA GLU A 304 -25.79 -24.57 13.98
C GLU A 304 -26.03 -26.04 13.66
N LYS A 305 -25.15 -26.93 14.16
CA LYS A 305 -25.34 -28.38 14.02
C LYS A 305 -26.63 -28.82 14.70
N GLN A 306 -26.88 -28.43 15.95
CA GLN A 306 -28.13 -28.77 16.65
C GLN A 306 -29.37 -28.23 15.93
N GLU A 307 -29.30 -27.00 15.41
CA GLU A 307 -30.38 -26.39 14.63
C GLU A 307 -30.66 -27.14 13.33
N ILE A 308 -29.62 -27.64 12.64
CA ILE A 308 -29.78 -28.48 11.45
C ILE A 308 -30.38 -29.84 11.83
N LEU A 309 -29.88 -30.48 12.89
CA LEU A 309 -30.37 -31.79 13.33
C LEU A 309 -31.85 -31.74 13.73
N ALA A 310 -32.30 -30.67 14.38
CA ALA A 310 -33.72 -30.46 14.69
C ALA A 310 -34.60 -30.36 13.43
N LYS A 311 -34.09 -29.80 12.32
CA LYS A 311 -34.85 -29.69 11.05
C LYS A 311 -34.98 -31.00 10.31
N ILE A 312 -34.05 -31.93 10.52
CA ILE A 312 -34.03 -33.26 9.89
C ILE A 312 -34.44 -34.37 10.86
N GLU A 313 -35.08 -34.01 11.96
CA GLU A 313 -35.52 -34.94 12.99
C GLU A 313 -36.36 -36.08 12.40
N GLY A 314 -36.10 -37.32 12.86
CA GLY A 314 -36.76 -38.53 12.36
C GLY A 314 -36.24 -39.05 11.02
N LYS A 315 -35.32 -38.35 10.34
CA LYS A 315 -34.65 -38.86 9.13
C LYS A 315 -33.30 -39.51 9.47
N LYS A 316 -32.89 -40.49 8.67
CA LYS A 316 -31.54 -41.07 8.76
C LYS A 316 -30.52 -40.09 8.18
N TYR A 317 -29.47 -39.80 8.94
CA TYR A 317 -28.39 -38.90 8.52
C TYR A 317 -27.01 -39.46 8.90
N THR A 318 -25.96 -38.92 8.30
CA THR A 318 -24.56 -39.13 8.68
C THR A 318 -23.92 -37.79 9.02
N ILE A 319 -23.11 -37.75 10.07
CA ILE A 319 -22.33 -36.56 10.44
C ILE A 319 -20.86 -36.89 10.25
N GLN A 320 -20.15 -36.03 9.53
CA GLN A 320 -18.70 -36.04 9.43
C GLN A 320 -18.16 -34.76 10.05
N ARG A 321 -17.14 -34.89 10.91
CA ARG A 321 -16.46 -33.75 11.52
C ARG A 321 -15.21 -33.43 10.71
N SER A 322 -15.03 -32.17 10.34
CA SER A 322 -13.79 -31.69 9.75
C SER A 322 -12.67 -31.77 10.78
N LYS A 323 -11.55 -32.40 10.42
CA LYS A 323 -10.35 -32.51 11.27
C LYS A 323 -9.26 -31.50 10.88
N GLY A 324 -9.41 -30.87 9.73
CA GLY A 324 -8.44 -29.93 9.16
C GLY A 324 -8.70 -29.73 7.66
N LEU A 325 -8.26 -28.59 7.15
CA LEU A 325 -8.42 -28.15 5.76
C LEU A 325 -7.83 -29.16 4.76
N GLY A 326 -6.74 -29.83 5.12
CA GLY A 326 -6.09 -30.83 4.27
C GLY A 326 -6.87 -32.13 4.12
N GLU A 327 -7.74 -32.46 5.08
CA GLU A 327 -8.56 -33.68 5.04
C GLU A 327 -9.96 -33.44 4.47
N ASN A 328 -10.34 -32.18 4.28
CA ASN A 328 -11.64 -31.81 3.73
C ASN A 328 -11.73 -32.17 2.24
N ASP A 329 -12.91 -32.65 1.85
CA ASP A 329 -13.22 -32.91 0.45
C ASP A 329 -13.19 -31.60 -0.37
N PRO A 330 -12.51 -31.59 -1.54
CA PRO A 330 -12.41 -30.40 -2.37
C PRO A 330 -13.76 -29.86 -2.89
N GLU A 331 -14.75 -30.71 -3.18
CA GLU A 331 -16.07 -30.27 -3.63
C GLU A 331 -16.80 -29.55 -2.50
N MET A 332 -16.72 -30.10 -1.28
CA MET A 332 -17.24 -29.44 -0.08
C MET A 332 -16.57 -28.08 0.14
N MET A 333 -15.24 -28.01 0.08
CA MET A 333 -14.52 -26.75 0.27
C MET A 333 -14.84 -25.73 -0.83
N SER A 334 -15.06 -26.20 -2.06
CA SER A 334 -15.45 -25.35 -3.18
C SER A 334 -16.77 -24.65 -2.85
N LEU A 335 -17.75 -25.40 -2.31
CA LEU A 335 -19.05 -24.86 -1.94
C LEU A 335 -19.05 -24.03 -0.64
N THR A 336 -18.19 -24.31 0.33
CA THR A 336 -18.33 -23.72 1.68
C THR A 336 -17.31 -22.63 2.01
N THR A 337 -16.09 -22.73 1.46
CA THR A 337 -14.95 -21.91 1.88
C THR A 337 -14.40 -21.07 0.72
N MET A 338 -14.52 -21.57 -0.51
CA MET A 338 -13.94 -20.93 -1.70
C MET A 338 -14.96 -20.16 -2.54
N ASN A 339 -16.19 -20.66 -2.72
CA ASN A 339 -17.17 -20.02 -3.58
C ASN A 339 -17.63 -18.66 -3.02
N PRO A 340 -17.48 -17.56 -3.77
CA PRO A 340 -17.92 -16.22 -3.34
C PRO A 340 -19.39 -16.09 -2.95
N GLU A 341 -20.28 -16.90 -3.50
CA GLU A 341 -21.73 -16.80 -3.28
C GLU A 341 -22.18 -17.44 -1.96
N THR A 342 -21.43 -18.43 -1.47
CA THR A 342 -21.85 -19.30 -0.37
C THR A 342 -20.89 -19.27 0.83
N ARG A 343 -19.64 -18.85 0.62
CA ARG A 343 -18.64 -18.79 1.70
C ARG A 343 -18.98 -17.71 2.73
N ARG A 344 -18.46 -17.91 3.94
CA ARG A 344 -18.49 -16.92 5.02
C ARG A 344 -17.09 -16.36 5.26
N LEU A 345 -16.97 -15.04 5.23
CA LEU A 345 -15.73 -14.31 5.45
C LEU A 345 -15.93 -13.29 6.56
N ILE A 346 -15.06 -13.31 7.56
CA ILE A 346 -15.01 -12.27 8.60
C ILE A 346 -14.06 -11.19 8.09
N LYS A 347 -14.58 -9.98 7.85
CA LYS A 347 -13.77 -8.83 7.47
C LYS A 347 -13.01 -8.33 8.70
N VAL A 348 -11.70 -8.23 8.61
CA VAL A 348 -10.86 -7.67 9.68
C VAL A 348 -10.95 -6.15 9.58
N THR A 349 -11.44 -5.52 10.64
CA THR A 349 -11.52 -4.07 10.75
C THR A 349 -10.67 -3.60 11.92
N ALA A 350 -9.94 -2.50 11.75
CA ALA A 350 -9.37 -1.80 12.88
C ALA A 350 -10.53 -1.15 13.66
N GLU A 351 -10.62 -1.43 14.95
CA GLU A 351 -11.42 -0.60 15.86
C GLU A 351 -10.65 0.70 16.16
N GLU A 352 -10.95 1.36 17.29
CA GLU A 352 -10.08 2.41 17.82
C GLU A 352 -8.62 1.92 17.84
N ALA A 353 -7.76 2.63 17.10
CA ALA A 353 -6.37 2.23 16.87
C ALA A 353 -5.63 1.93 18.19
N GLN A 354 -5.94 2.68 19.25
CA GLN A 354 -5.35 2.46 20.58
C GLN A 354 -5.74 1.11 21.18
N LYS A 355 -7.04 0.77 21.20
CA LYS A 355 -7.52 -0.51 21.75
C LYS A 355 -6.94 -1.71 21.01
N THR A 356 -6.83 -1.59 19.68
CA THR A 356 -6.24 -2.63 18.83
C THR A 356 -4.76 -2.81 19.17
N ALA A 357 -4.01 -1.70 19.29
CA ALA A 357 -2.60 -1.73 19.67
C ALA A 357 -2.39 -2.36 21.07
N ASP A 358 -3.21 -1.95 22.05
CA ASP A 358 -3.14 -2.44 23.43
C ASP A 358 -3.39 -3.96 23.49
N MET A 359 -4.36 -4.46 22.71
CA MET A 359 -4.65 -5.89 22.64
C MET A 359 -3.51 -6.68 22.00
N PHE A 360 -2.91 -6.19 20.91
CA PHE A 360 -1.74 -6.82 20.30
C PHE A 360 -0.55 -6.84 21.28
N GLU A 361 -0.30 -5.75 22.01
CA GLU A 361 0.79 -5.69 22.99
C GLU A 361 0.55 -6.63 24.17
N LEU A 362 -0.67 -6.69 24.70
CA LEU A 362 -1.05 -7.61 25.78
C LEU A 362 -0.86 -9.08 25.37
N LEU A 363 -1.42 -9.46 24.21
CA LEU A 363 -1.46 -10.86 23.78
C LEU A 363 -0.16 -11.34 23.13
N LEU A 364 0.61 -10.46 22.49
CA LEU A 364 1.77 -10.83 21.68
C LEU A 364 3.05 -10.08 22.02
N GLY A 365 3.00 -9.05 22.86
CA GLY A 365 4.17 -8.29 23.30
C GLY A 365 4.98 -9.00 24.39
N ASP A 366 5.65 -8.20 25.21
CA ASP A 366 6.57 -8.67 26.25
C ASP A 366 5.94 -8.77 27.66
N ASN A 367 4.73 -8.23 27.85
CA ASN A 367 4.04 -8.28 29.14
C ASN A 367 3.44 -9.67 29.46
N LEU A 368 4.32 -10.59 29.89
CA LEU A 368 3.93 -11.95 30.25
C LEU A 368 2.89 -11.99 31.38
N GLN A 369 3.04 -11.13 32.40
CA GLN A 369 2.15 -11.15 33.56
C GLN A 369 0.75 -10.66 33.18
N GLY A 370 0.65 -9.51 32.50
CA GLY A 370 -0.63 -8.99 32.03
C GLY A 370 -1.37 -9.98 31.14
N ARG A 371 -0.64 -10.71 30.27
CA ARG A 371 -1.24 -11.79 29.47
C ARG A 371 -1.82 -12.91 30.32
N LYS A 372 -1.10 -13.37 31.35
CA LYS A 372 -1.58 -14.40 32.27
C LYS A 372 -2.82 -13.93 33.02
N ASP A 373 -2.81 -12.70 33.50
CA ASP A 373 -3.92 -12.09 34.22
C ASP A 373 -5.16 -12.01 33.32
N PHE A 374 -5.00 -11.55 32.07
CA PHE A 374 -6.07 -11.51 31.08
C PHE A 374 -6.64 -12.91 30.78
N ILE A 375 -5.78 -13.91 30.59
CA ILE A 375 -6.23 -15.30 30.36
C ILE A 375 -7.00 -15.83 31.58
N ALA A 376 -6.52 -15.54 32.80
CA ALA A 376 -7.18 -15.99 34.03
C ALA A 376 -8.55 -15.32 34.23
N GLU A 377 -8.65 -14.02 33.95
CA GLU A 377 -9.87 -13.23 34.12
C GLU A 377 -10.89 -13.51 33.00
N SER A 378 -10.45 -13.51 31.75
CA SER A 378 -11.33 -13.51 30.58
C SER A 378 -11.41 -14.85 29.86
N GLY A 379 -10.53 -15.82 30.16
CA GLY A 379 -10.48 -17.11 29.45
C GLY A 379 -11.80 -17.87 29.45
N HIS A 380 -12.59 -17.75 30.53
CA HIS A 380 -13.89 -18.38 30.66
C HIS A 380 -14.92 -17.92 29.60
N LEU A 381 -14.77 -16.69 29.08
CA LEU A 381 -15.65 -16.13 28.04
C LEU A 381 -15.46 -16.80 26.67
N TYR A 382 -14.33 -17.49 26.48
CA TYR A 382 -13.93 -18.10 25.22
C TYR A 382 -13.97 -19.63 25.28
N LEU A 383 -14.45 -20.21 26.38
CA LEU A 383 -14.49 -21.67 26.56
C LEU A 383 -15.33 -22.36 25.49
N ASP A 384 -16.45 -21.76 25.09
CA ASP A 384 -17.32 -22.29 24.04
C ASP A 384 -16.69 -22.23 22.64
N MET A 385 -15.64 -21.42 22.47
CA MET A 385 -14.86 -21.29 21.22
C MET A 385 -13.61 -22.16 21.23
N THR A 386 -13.16 -22.59 22.41
CA THR A 386 -12.06 -23.55 22.55
C THR A 386 -12.62 -24.96 22.42
N ASP A 387 -12.07 -25.73 21.48
CA ASP A 387 -12.42 -27.14 21.26
C ASP A 387 -11.84 -28.02 22.40
N VAL A 388 -12.29 -27.77 23.64
CA VAL A 388 -11.93 -28.54 24.84
C VAL A 388 -12.90 -29.71 24.93
N SER A 389 -12.63 -30.74 24.12
CA SER A 389 -13.28 -32.05 24.25
C SER A 389 -12.70 -32.87 25.40
#